data_AF-V9IJP5-F1
#
_entry.id   AF-V9IJP5-F1
#
_cell.length_a   1.000
_cell.length_b   1.000
_cell.length_c   1.000
_cell.angle_alpha   90.00
_cell.angle_beta   90.00
_cell.angle_gamma   90.00
#
_symmetry.space_group_name_H-M   'P 1'
#
loop_
_entity.id
_entity.type
_entity.pdbx_description
1 polymer ?
#
loop_
_entity_poly.entity_id
_entity_poly.type
_entity_poly.pdbx_seq_one_letter_code
_entity_poly.pdbx_strand_id
1 'polypeptide(L)'
;MGRRYYCEYCDRSFKDDPEARKKHLSSLQHAKNRADHYNMFKDPEIILREESTKIPCKWYLTNGECAFGLGCRYSHYTPPMIWELQRLVAMKNQSKLNINLENGWPNPDDIIKEYFENNTSTNTTDDFTYPNWHRPSELRDYSMLSPSLWPITPESLANTTRFEEWG
;
A
#
# COMPACT_ATOMS: atom_id res chain seq x y z
N MET A 1 11.98 38.13 30.00
CA MET A 1 12.21 37.06 29.01
C MET A 1 11.43 37.40 27.75
N GLY A 2 12.11 37.76 26.66
CA GLY A 2 11.44 38.19 25.43
C GLY A 2 10.87 37.02 24.63
N ARG A 3 9.73 37.21 23.96
CA ARG A 3 9.18 36.22 23.02
C ARG A 3 10.15 36.02 21.85
N ARG A 4 10.30 34.77 21.41
CA ARG A 4 11.08 34.40 20.22
C ARG A 4 10.13 33.81 19.19
N TYR A 5 10.32 34.17 17.93
CA TYR A 5 9.62 33.57 16.81
C TYR A 5 10.45 32.42 16.24
N TYR A 6 9.81 31.29 15.94
CA TYR A 6 10.40 30.15 15.27
C TYR A 6 9.75 29.98 13.90
N CYS A 7 10.56 29.77 12.87
CA CYS A 7 10.08 29.39 11.55
C CYS A 7 10.39 27.92 11.27
N GLU A 8 9.35 27.11 11.09
CA GLU A 8 9.45 25.67 10.79
C GLU A 8 10.08 25.38 9.43
N TYR A 9 9.85 26.22 8.41
CA TYR A 9 10.45 26.02 7.09
C TYR A 9 11.94 26.33 7.04
N CYS A 10 12.44 27.14 7.98
CA CYS A 10 13.82 27.64 7.97
C CYS A 10 14.66 27.12 9.14
N ASP A 11 14.05 26.41 10.11
CA ASP A 11 14.63 25.98 11.37
C ASP A 11 15.41 27.07 12.12
N ARG A 12 14.85 28.29 12.14
CA ARG A 12 15.49 29.47 12.75
C ARG A 12 14.61 30.09 13.81
N SER A 13 15.22 30.36 14.97
CA SER A 13 14.60 31.16 16.03
C SER A 13 15.25 32.55 16.11
N PHE A 14 14.43 33.60 16.16
CA PHE A 14 14.89 34.98 16.33
C PHE A 14 14.00 35.74 17.31
N LYS A 15 14.40 36.96 17.70
CA LYS A 15 13.61 37.81 18.60
C LYS A 15 12.28 38.15 17.93
N ASP A 16 11.17 38.04 18.67
CA ASP A 16 9.86 38.23 18.09
C ASP A 16 9.53 39.71 17.88
N ASP A 17 10.02 40.26 16.78
CA ASP A 17 9.71 41.60 16.27
C ASP A 17 8.84 41.48 15.01
N PRO A 18 7.69 42.17 14.93
CA PRO A 18 6.75 42.01 13.82
C PRO A 18 7.34 42.42 12.47
N GLU A 19 8.23 43.40 12.43
CA GLU A 19 8.88 43.85 11.20
C GLU A 19 9.94 42.86 10.75
N ALA A 20 10.77 42.37 11.68
CA ALA A 20 11.74 41.32 11.42
C ALA A 20 11.06 40.03 10.92
N ARG A 21 9.91 39.67 11.50
CA ARG A 21 9.11 38.52 11.08
C ARG A 21 8.61 38.68 9.66
N LYS A 22 8.08 39.85 9.30
CA LYS A 22 7.62 40.13 7.93
C LYS A 22 8.76 40.04 6.93
N LYS A 23 9.93 40.64 7.24
CA LYS A 23 11.14 40.56 6.40
C LYS A 23 11.62 39.12 6.23
N HIS A 24 11.54 38.30 7.28
CA HIS A 24 11.86 36.88 7.19
C HIS A 24 10.91 36.13 6.26
N LEU A 25 9.59 36.31 6.42
CA LEU A 25 8.58 35.64 5.60
C LEU A 25 8.63 36.05 4.13
N SER A 26 8.97 37.30 3.82
CA SER A 26 9.16 37.78 2.45
C SER A 26 10.55 37.47 1.87
N SER A 27 11.45 36.85 2.65
CA SER A 27 12.79 36.52 2.18
C SER A 27 12.76 35.43 1.11
N LEU A 28 13.66 35.51 0.12
CA LEU A 28 13.79 34.50 -0.93
C LEU A 28 14.11 33.12 -0.37
N GLN A 29 14.88 33.06 0.72
CA GLN A 29 15.20 31.79 1.37
C GLN A 29 13.95 31.12 1.95
N HIS A 30 13.11 31.88 2.66
CA HIS A 30 11.85 31.35 3.18
C HIS A 30 10.92 30.91 2.05
N ALA A 31 10.79 31.72 0.99
CA ALA A 31 9.98 31.37 -0.17
C ALA A 31 10.47 30.08 -0.85
N LYS A 32 11.79 29.91 -1.02
CA LYS A 32 12.39 28.68 -1.56
C LYS A 32 12.13 27.48 -0.65
N ASN A 33 12.46 27.57 0.63
CA ASN A 33 12.26 26.46 1.57
C ASN A 33 10.79 26.04 1.65
N ARG A 34 9.88 27.02 1.64
CA ARG A 34 8.44 26.75 1.61
C ARG A 34 8.03 26.01 0.34
N ALA A 35 8.54 26.42 -0.83
CA ALA A 35 8.28 25.73 -2.09
C ALA A 35 8.85 24.31 -2.08
N ASP A 36 10.08 24.12 -1.60
CA ASP A 36 10.74 22.82 -1.48
C ASP A 36 9.95 21.88 -0.56
N HIS A 37 9.44 22.38 0.57
CA HIS A 37 8.56 21.62 1.46
C HIS A 37 7.31 21.11 0.73
N TYR A 38 6.58 21.97 0.01
CA TYR A 38 5.40 21.52 -0.74
C TYR A 38 5.74 20.59 -1.90
N ASN A 39 6.92 20.73 -2.51
CA ASN A 39 7.37 19.81 -3.55
C ASN A 39 7.58 18.39 -3.02
N MET A 40 8.03 18.23 -1.76
CA MET A 40 8.20 16.90 -1.14
C MET A 40 6.88 16.17 -0.88
N PHE A 41 5.80 16.91 -0.60
CA PHE A 41 4.47 16.34 -0.30
C PHE A 41 3.50 16.44 -1.48
N LYS A 42 4.01 16.58 -2.70
CA LYS A 42 3.19 16.76 -3.89
C LYS A 42 2.52 15.45 -4.29
N ASP A 43 1.26 15.53 -4.73
CA ASP A 43 0.51 14.36 -5.18
C ASP A 43 1.19 13.66 -6.37
N PRO A 44 1.25 12.31 -6.39
CA PRO A 44 1.90 11.56 -7.46
C PRO A 44 1.25 11.80 -8.83
N GLU A 45 -0.06 12.06 -8.85
CA GLU A 45 -0.81 12.43 -10.07
C GLU A 45 -0.27 13.72 -10.70
N ILE A 46 0.05 14.71 -9.86
CA ILE A 46 0.54 16.02 -10.33
C ILE A 46 1.99 15.90 -10.79
N ILE A 47 2.82 15.18 -10.03
CA ILE A 47 4.22 14.89 -10.36
C ILE A 47 4.29 14.22 -11.74
N LEU A 48 3.51 13.15 -11.96
CA LEU A 48 3.46 12.41 -13.21
C LEU A 48 3.11 13.30 -14.41
N ARG A 49 2.10 14.17 -14.28
CA ARG A 49 1.70 15.10 -15.34
C ARG A 49 2.81 16.09 -15.69
N GLU A 50 3.48 16.63 -14.68
CA GLU A 50 4.55 17.60 -14.89
C GLU A 50 5.82 16.97 -15.47
N GLU A 51 6.16 15.75 -15.07
CA GLU A 51 7.44 15.12 -15.44
C GLU A 51 7.39 14.32 -16.73
N SER A 52 6.24 13.73 -17.06
CA SER A 52 6.05 13.02 -18.33
C SER A 52 6.24 13.92 -19.56
N THR A 53 6.02 15.23 -19.40
CA THR A 53 6.21 16.22 -20.48
C THR A 53 7.60 16.86 -20.49
N LYS A 54 8.40 16.66 -19.43
CA LYS A 54 9.72 17.27 -19.30
C LYS A 54 10.80 16.37 -19.92
N ILE A 55 11.78 17.00 -20.56
CA ILE A 55 12.98 16.32 -21.04
C ILE A 55 13.83 15.90 -19.82
N PRO A 56 14.42 14.69 -19.81
CA PRO A 56 15.26 14.23 -18.72
C PRO A 56 16.54 15.07 -18.55
N CYS A 57 16.93 15.31 -17.30
CA CYS A 57 18.12 16.07 -16.94
C CYS A 57 19.38 15.23 -17.15
N LYS A 58 20.18 15.58 -18.16
CA LYS A 58 21.43 14.83 -18.47
C LYS A 58 22.40 14.78 -17.30
N TRP A 59 22.60 15.91 -16.61
CA TRP A 59 23.53 15.98 -15.48
C TRP A 59 23.10 15.09 -14.31
N TYR A 60 21.82 15.14 -13.94
CA TYR A 60 21.29 14.30 -12.87
C TYR A 60 21.37 12.81 -13.23
N LEU A 61 21.08 12.45 -14.48
CA LEU A 61 21.15 11.05 -14.92
C LEU A 61 22.58 10.51 -14.98
N THR A 62 23.57 11.34 -15.33
CA THR A 62 24.96 10.91 -15.43
C THR A 62 25.67 10.92 -14.08
N ASN A 63 25.51 11.99 -13.30
CA ASN A 63 26.28 12.21 -12.07
C ASN A 63 25.48 11.88 -10.81
N GLY A 64 24.16 11.70 -10.91
CA GLY A 64 23.26 11.55 -9.75
C GLY A 64 22.99 12.86 -9.00
N GLU A 65 23.67 13.94 -9.36
CA GLU A 65 23.53 15.25 -8.72
C GLU A 65 23.20 16.34 -9.75
N CYS A 66 22.38 17.31 -9.31
CA CYS A 66 22.04 18.48 -10.11
C CYS A 66 22.17 19.72 -9.24
N ALA A 67 22.93 20.71 -9.72
CA ALA A 67 23.12 21.99 -9.02
C ALA A 67 21.80 22.76 -8.77
N PHE A 68 20.77 22.48 -9.57
CA PHE A 68 19.45 23.12 -9.45
C PHE A 68 18.52 22.40 -8.47
N GLY A 69 18.88 21.21 -7.97
CA GLY A 69 18.09 20.44 -7.01
C GLY A 69 16.65 20.20 -7.48
N LEU A 70 15.68 20.34 -6.57
CA LEU A 70 14.25 20.17 -6.85
C LEU A 70 13.65 21.25 -7.77
N GLY A 71 14.35 22.37 -7.94
CA GLY A 71 13.93 23.46 -8.83
C GLY A 71 14.38 23.30 -10.28
N CYS A 72 14.89 22.13 -10.67
CA CYS A 72 15.38 21.90 -12.02
C CYS A 72 14.27 21.98 -13.08
N ARG A 73 14.57 22.62 -14.22
CA ARG A 73 13.64 22.72 -15.36
C ARG A 73 13.42 21.36 -16.05
N TYR A 74 14.40 20.47 -15.96
CA TYR A 74 14.41 19.15 -16.57
C TYR A 74 13.93 18.08 -15.59
N SER A 75 13.44 16.95 -16.09
CA SER A 75 12.97 15.85 -15.25
C SER A 75 14.15 15.14 -14.58
N HIS A 76 14.09 14.96 -13.27
CA HIS A 76 15.01 14.09 -12.51
C HIS A 76 14.50 12.64 -12.43
N TYR A 77 13.36 12.36 -13.04
CA TYR A 77 12.76 11.04 -13.00
C TYR A 77 13.22 10.23 -14.20
N THR A 78 13.75 9.06 -13.89
CA THR A 78 14.11 8.07 -14.90
C THR A 78 12.84 7.42 -15.47
N PRO A 79 12.88 6.86 -16.68
CA PRO A 79 11.75 6.10 -17.23
C PRO A 79 11.13 5.06 -16.27
N PRO A 80 11.92 4.24 -15.53
CA PRO A 80 11.32 3.32 -14.56
C PRO A 80 10.65 4.03 -13.37
N MET A 81 11.17 5.17 -12.91
CA MET A 81 10.50 5.96 -11.86
C MET A 81 9.16 6.52 -12.32
N ILE A 82 9.09 6.99 -13.57
CA ILE A 82 7.83 7.46 -14.17
C ILE A 82 6.82 6.32 -14.27
N TRP A 83 7.26 5.12 -14.67
CA TRP A 83 6.39 3.94 -14.72
C TRP A 83 5.84 3.57 -13.33
N GLU A 84 6.67 3.62 -12.30
CA GLU A 84 6.22 3.39 -10.92
C GLU A 84 5.18 4.42 -10.48
N LEU A 85 5.39 5.70 -10.80
CA LEU A 85 4.40 6.76 -10.55
C LEU A 85 3.07 6.48 -11.27
N GLN A 86 3.11 6.04 -12.53
CA GLN A 86 1.91 5.65 -13.28
C GLN A 86 1.16 4.51 -12.58
N ARG A 87 1.89 3.50 -12.09
CA ARG A 87 1.31 2.38 -11.35
C ARG A 87 0.61 2.85 -10.08
N LEU A 88 1.26 3.70 -9.28
CA LEU A 88 0.69 4.26 -8.05
C LEU A 88 -0.57 5.08 -8.32
N VAL A 89 -0.55 5.91 -9.38
CA VAL A 89 -1.72 6.69 -9.80
C VAL A 89 -2.88 5.79 -10.24
N ALA A 90 -2.59 4.73 -11.01
CA ALA A 90 -3.60 3.76 -11.43
C ALA A 90 -4.27 3.07 -10.23
N MET A 91 -3.47 2.64 -9.25
CA MET A 91 -3.99 2.04 -8.00
C MET A 91 -4.84 3.02 -7.19
N LYS A 92 -4.41 4.29 -7.05
CA LYS A 92 -5.17 5.35 -6.36
C LYS A 92 -6.50 5.64 -7.04
N ASN A 93 -6.55 5.59 -8.38
CA ASN A 93 -7.80 5.80 -9.12
C ASN A 93 -8.74 4.60 -9.00
N GLN A 94 -8.22 3.37 -9.02
CA GLN A 94 -9.02 2.17 -8.78
C GLN A 94 -9.67 2.18 -7.39
N SER A 95 -8.94 2.57 -6.34
CA SER A 95 -9.52 2.67 -5.00
C SER A 95 -10.60 3.75 -4.90
N LYS A 96 -10.41 4.91 -5.55
CA LYS A 96 -11.46 5.95 -5.66
C LYS A 96 -12.72 5.43 -6.37
N LEU A 97 -12.57 4.61 -7.41
CA LEU A 97 -13.69 4.00 -8.13
C LEU A 97 -14.38 2.91 -7.30
N ASN A 98 -13.62 2.07 -6.60
CA ASN A 98 -14.17 1.04 -5.71
C ASN A 98 -14.95 1.63 -4.52
N ILE A 99 -14.58 2.83 -4.06
CA ILE A 99 -15.34 3.58 -3.04
C ILE A 99 -16.60 4.24 -3.64
N ASN A 100 -16.60 4.54 -4.94
CA ASN A 100 -17.75 5.07 -5.68
C ASN A 100 -18.61 3.97 -6.34
N LEU A 101 -18.65 2.76 -5.77
CA LEU A 101 -19.74 1.84 -6.09
C LEU A 101 -21.04 2.47 -5.59
N GLU A 102 -21.84 3.02 -6.50
CA GLU A 102 -23.04 3.84 -6.24
C GLU A 102 -24.17 3.14 -5.45
N ASN A 103 -23.98 1.88 -5.06
CA ASN A 103 -24.81 1.25 -4.05
C ASN A 103 -23.87 0.94 -2.88
N GLY A 104 -24.12 1.54 -1.71
CA GLY A 104 -23.41 1.21 -0.49
C GLY A 104 -23.30 -0.31 -0.31
N TRP A 105 -22.29 -0.75 0.44
CA TRP A 105 -22.02 -2.16 0.73
C TRP A 105 -23.33 -2.97 0.78
N PRO A 106 -23.54 -3.97 -0.11
CA PRO A 106 -24.82 -4.67 -0.20
C PRO A 106 -25.26 -5.10 1.19
N ASN A 107 -26.55 -4.92 1.50
CA ASN A 107 -27.08 -5.26 2.81
C ASN A 107 -26.66 -6.71 3.13
N PRO A 108 -26.06 -6.99 4.30
CA PRO A 108 -25.60 -8.34 4.64
C PRO A 108 -26.67 -9.42 4.40
N ASP A 109 -27.94 -9.08 4.59
CA ASP A 109 -29.07 -9.99 4.36
C ASP A 109 -29.23 -10.39 2.89
N ASP A 110 -28.94 -9.50 1.94
CA ASP A 110 -29.03 -9.79 0.50
C ASP A 110 -27.92 -10.75 0.06
N ILE A 111 -26.71 -10.60 0.62
CA ILE A 111 -25.57 -11.50 0.38
C ILE A 111 -25.88 -12.91 0.91
N ILE A 112 -26.46 -12.98 2.10
CA ILE A 112 -26.85 -14.26 2.72
C ILE A 112 -27.90 -14.96 1.86
N LYS A 113 -28.90 -14.22 1.38
CA LYS A 113 -29.98 -14.76 0.55
C LYS A 113 -29.48 -15.34 -0.78
N GLU A 114 -28.64 -14.61 -1.51
CA GLU A 114 -28.06 -15.07 -2.78
C GLU A 114 -27.22 -16.35 -2.60
N TYR A 115 -26.46 -16.44 -1.50
CA TYR A 115 -25.67 -17.63 -1.16
C TYR A 115 -26.56 -18.87 -0.92
N PHE A 116 -27.68 -18.72 -0.21
CA PHE A 116 -28.59 -19.85 0.06
C PHE A 116 -29.47 -20.21 -1.15
N GLU A 117 -29.79 -19.26 -2.02
CA GLU A 117 -30.53 -19.51 -3.28
C GLU A 117 -29.68 -20.27 -4.31
N ASN A 118 -28.38 -19.98 -4.40
CA ASN A 118 -27.46 -20.71 -5.28
C ASN A 118 -27.19 -22.15 -4.83
N ASN A 119 -27.28 -22.43 -3.52
CA ASN A 119 -27.14 -23.78 -2.97
C ASN A 119 -28.43 -24.62 -3.01
N THR A 120 -29.60 -24.00 -3.21
CA THR A 120 -30.89 -24.70 -3.23
C THR A 120 -31.39 -25.02 -4.64
N SER A 121 -30.82 -24.37 -5.67
CA SER A 121 -31.11 -24.63 -7.08
C SER A 121 -30.26 -25.75 -7.70
N THR A 122 -29.22 -26.24 -7.01
CA THR A 122 -28.50 -27.48 -7.36
C THR A 122 -29.09 -28.73 -6.71
N ASN A 123 -30.39 -28.73 -6.40
CA ASN A 123 -31.15 -29.95 -6.11
C ASN A 123 -31.51 -30.74 -7.39
N THR A 124 -30.62 -30.73 -8.39
CA THR A 124 -30.53 -31.83 -9.35
C THR A 124 -29.54 -32.80 -8.74
N THR A 125 -29.93 -34.05 -8.56
CA THR A 125 -29.10 -35.14 -8.09
C THR A 125 -27.93 -35.40 -9.04
N ASP A 126 -26.93 -34.52 -9.03
CA ASP A 126 -25.62 -34.80 -9.60
C ASP A 126 -24.76 -35.36 -8.47
N ASP A 127 -24.53 -36.67 -8.59
CA ASP A 127 -23.56 -37.43 -7.83
C ASP A 127 -22.20 -36.70 -7.92
N PHE A 128 -21.84 -35.98 -6.86
CA PHE A 128 -20.54 -35.33 -6.76
C PHE A 128 -19.46 -36.41 -6.67
N THR A 129 -18.96 -36.87 -7.82
CA THR A 129 -17.69 -37.59 -7.88
C THR A 129 -16.56 -36.63 -7.54
N TYR A 130 -16.26 -36.50 -6.25
CA TYR A 130 -15.01 -35.94 -5.80
C TYR A 130 -13.87 -36.73 -6.46
N PRO A 131 -12.82 -36.07 -7.01
CA PRO A 131 -11.66 -36.81 -7.46
C PRO A 131 -11.14 -37.64 -6.28
N ASN A 132 -11.13 -38.96 -6.44
CA ASN A 132 -10.59 -39.86 -5.44
C ASN A 132 -9.09 -39.63 -5.39
N TRP A 133 -8.64 -38.83 -4.43
CA TRP A 133 -7.23 -38.56 -4.18
C TRP A 133 -6.60 -39.81 -3.58
N HIS A 134 -6.23 -40.76 -4.44
CA HIS A 134 -5.45 -41.90 -4.02
C HIS A 134 -4.07 -41.43 -3.61
N ARG A 135 -3.78 -41.48 -2.30
CA ARG A 135 -2.44 -41.29 -1.77
C ARG A 135 -1.52 -42.38 -2.37
N PRO A 136 -0.48 -42.00 -3.14
CA PRO A 136 0.47 -42.95 -3.71
C PRO A 136 1.06 -43.84 -2.61
N SER A 137 1.22 -45.14 -2.91
CA SER A 137 1.67 -46.14 -1.95
C SER A 137 3.07 -45.84 -1.41
N GLU A 138 3.91 -45.12 -2.16
CA GLU A 138 5.25 -44.71 -1.72
C GLU A 138 5.23 -43.68 -0.56
N LEU A 139 4.10 -42.99 -0.36
CA LEU A 139 3.93 -41.97 0.67
C LEU A 139 3.22 -42.50 1.93
N ARG A 140 3.04 -43.81 2.07
CA ARG A 140 2.44 -44.44 3.27
C ARG A 140 3.46 -44.79 4.35
N ASP A 141 4.75 -44.76 4.04
CA ASP A 141 5.80 -45.14 4.98
C ASP A 141 6.26 -43.92 5.79
N TYR A 142 5.63 -43.71 6.96
CA TYR A 142 5.90 -42.60 7.87
C TYR A 142 6.98 -42.91 8.91
N SER A 143 7.72 -44.00 8.74
CA SER A 143 8.76 -44.47 9.65
C SER A 143 9.87 -43.45 9.91
N MET A 144 10.04 -42.47 9.02
CA MET A 144 11.02 -41.37 9.14
C MET A 144 10.45 -40.07 9.75
N LEU A 145 9.13 -39.96 9.96
CA LEU A 145 8.48 -38.76 10.50
C LEU A 145 8.25 -38.90 12.01
N SER A 146 8.47 -37.82 12.76
CA SER A 146 8.11 -37.76 14.18
C SER A 146 6.60 -37.96 14.36
N PRO A 147 6.14 -38.54 15.48
CA PRO A 147 4.72 -38.85 15.70
C PRO A 147 3.74 -37.68 15.52
N SER A 148 4.20 -36.44 15.71
CA SER A 148 3.43 -35.20 15.53
C SER A 148 3.13 -34.83 14.06
N LEU A 149 3.87 -35.41 13.10
CA LEU A 149 3.71 -35.16 11.67
C LEU A 149 2.96 -36.29 10.96
N TRP A 150 2.47 -37.27 11.72
CA TRP A 150 1.69 -38.36 11.17
C TRP A 150 0.29 -37.86 10.79
N PRO A 151 -0.25 -38.32 9.64
CA PRO A 151 -1.61 -37.97 9.25
C PRO A 151 -2.60 -38.40 10.34
N ILE A 152 -3.57 -37.53 10.62
CA ILE A 152 -4.66 -37.84 11.54
C ILE A 152 -5.45 -39.03 10.97
N THR A 153 -5.44 -40.15 11.69
CA THR A 153 -6.28 -41.31 11.39
C THR A 153 -7.58 -41.24 12.19
N PRO A 154 -8.68 -41.86 11.73
CA PRO A 154 -9.94 -41.91 12.50
C PRO A 154 -9.74 -42.50 13.90
N GLU A 155 -8.81 -43.43 14.05
CA GLU A 155 -8.41 -44.06 15.32
C GLU A 155 -7.67 -43.09 16.26
N SER A 156 -6.84 -42.19 15.71
CA SER A 156 -6.19 -41.12 16.47
C SER A 156 -7.20 -40.10 17.02
N LEU A 157 -8.28 -39.86 16.29
CA LEU A 157 -9.36 -38.97 16.70
C LEU A 157 -10.26 -39.60 17.78
N ALA A 158 -10.36 -40.94 17.82
CA ALA A 158 -11.17 -41.65 18.80
C ALA A 158 -10.54 -41.69 20.21
N ASN A 159 -9.23 -41.44 20.33
CA ASN A 159 -8.54 -41.31 21.62
C ASN A 159 -8.68 -39.87 22.19
N THR A 160 -9.92 -39.42 22.37
CA THR A 160 -10.24 -38.12 23.01
C THR A 160 -10.00 -38.11 24.53
N THR A 161 -9.67 -39.25 25.15
CA THR A 161 -9.40 -39.33 26.61
C THR A 161 -8.15 -38.57 27.06
N ARG A 162 -7.31 -38.09 26.13
CA ARG A 162 -6.05 -37.38 26.46
C ARG A 162 -6.15 -35.85 26.35
N PHE A 163 -7.29 -35.29 25.95
CA PHE A 163 -7.48 -33.85 25.78
C PHE A 163 -8.59 -33.30 26.68
N GLU A 164 -8.61 -33.70 27.97
CA GLU A 164 -9.60 -33.21 28.93
C GLU A 164 -9.35 -31.77 29.41
N GLU A 165 -8.18 -31.19 29.19
CA GLU A 165 -7.90 -29.81 29.59
C GLU A 165 -7.19 -29.04 28.48
N TRP A 166 -7.93 -28.13 27.85
CA TRP A 166 -7.33 -26.97 27.19
C TRP A 166 -7.17 -25.90 28.27
N GLY A 167 -5.93 -25.67 28.69
CA GLY A 167 -5.54 -24.50 29.49
C GLY A 167 -5.37 -23.27 28.63
#